data_AF-A0A6B3DSW8-F1
#
_entry.id   AF-A0A6B3DSW8-F1
#
_cell.length_a   1.000
_cell.length_b   1.000
_cell.length_c   1.000
_cell.angle_alpha   90.00
_cell.angle_beta   90.00
_cell.angle_gamma   90.00
#
_symmetry.space_group_name_H-M   'P 1'
#
loop_
_entity.id
_entity.type
_entity.pdbx_description
1 polymer ?
#
loop_
_entity_poly.entity_id
_entity_poly.type
_entity_poly.pdbx_seq_one_letter_code
_entity_poly.pdbx_strand_id
1 'polypeptide(L)'
;MPEPRRIPVGRKRRRPTRGGTVLSEELIVATALELIEAPGRSALTVRRLGAELGCDPSAVYRYFADMDALLLAVSDRLIGDSLDGFAPTDDWIASLRDFATRVHRSVLRHPRLAAVRASRFTAGPAECRAVDTGVGIFLRAGFAPADAVRHYHVFIDTVLAHAALDAEVRDLGDVQRGRQERVWDDVDGGPPLDAYPHLRAVREHLPGMVRSAFPGTLEVLLAQFAARAGREEEPRGA
;
A
#
# COMPACT_ATOMS: atom_id res chain seq x y z
N MET A 1 15.02 11.15 -28.39
CA MET A 1 14.09 10.39 -27.52
C MET A 1 14.90 9.32 -26.82
N PRO A 2 15.04 9.32 -25.48
CA PRO A 2 15.82 8.28 -24.82
C PRO A 2 15.00 6.98 -24.73
N GLU A 3 15.64 5.86 -25.02
CA GLU A 3 15.04 4.51 -25.04
C GLU A 3 14.45 4.08 -23.67
N PRO A 4 13.39 3.24 -23.66
CA PRO A 4 12.92 2.62 -22.43
C PRO A 4 13.97 1.60 -21.93
N ARG A 5 14.52 1.82 -20.73
CA ARG A 5 15.33 0.83 -20.02
C ARG A 5 14.49 -0.42 -19.77
N ARG A 6 14.75 -1.49 -20.52
CA ARG A 6 14.23 -2.83 -20.26
C ARG A 6 14.77 -3.32 -18.91
N ILE A 7 13.88 -3.55 -17.96
CA ILE A 7 14.18 -4.22 -16.70
C ILE A 7 14.50 -5.70 -17.02
N PRO A 8 15.67 -6.24 -16.64
CA PRO A 8 16.01 -7.64 -16.93
C PRO A 8 15.19 -8.58 -16.04
N VAL A 9 14.49 -9.53 -16.65
CA VAL A 9 13.83 -10.65 -15.96
C VAL A 9 14.91 -11.55 -15.32
N GLY A 10 14.80 -11.74 -14.00
CA GLY A 10 15.80 -12.35 -13.12
C GLY A 10 16.28 -13.75 -13.53
N ARG A 11 17.61 -13.93 -13.49
CA ARG A 11 18.30 -15.17 -13.86
C ARG A 11 18.61 -15.96 -12.59
N LYS A 12 17.85 -17.03 -12.29
CA LYS A 12 18.09 -17.92 -11.14
C LYS A 12 19.43 -18.65 -11.28
N ARG A 13 20.46 -18.20 -10.54
CA ARG A 13 21.67 -19.00 -10.28
C ARG A 13 21.88 -19.16 -8.77
N ARG A 14 22.08 -20.42 -8.39
CA ARG A 14 22.05 -20.94 -7.02
C ARG A 14 23.48 -21.27 -6.58
N ARG A 15 24.07 -20.48 -5.67
CA ARG A 15 25.35 -20.83 -5.02
C ARG A 15 25.17 -20.87 -3.49
N PRO A 16 25.68 -21.91 -2.80
CA PRO A 16 25.63 -21.98 -1.34
C PRO A 16 26.38 -20.83 -0.65
N THR A 17 25.84 -20.30 0.44
CA THR A 17 26.49 -19.39 1.38
C THR A 17 27.49 -20.14 2.26
N ARG A 18 28.22 -19.44 3.15
CA ARG A 18 29.15 -20.08 4.09
C ARG A 18 28.46 -21.07 5.03
N GLY A 19 27.14 -20.94 5.24
CA GLY A 19 26.31 -21.88 6.00
C GLY A 19 25.63 -22.97 5.18
N GLY A 20 25.91 -23.09 3.87
CA GLY A 20 25.32 -24.10 2.99
C GLY A 20 23.97 -23.72 2.36
N THR A 21 23.33 -22.63 2.79
CA THR A 21 22.08 -22.13 2.22
C THR A 21 22.31 -21.53 0.84
N VAL A 22 21.55 -21.94 -0.16
CA VAL A 22 21.66 -21.36 -1.50
C VAL A 22 21.01 -19.99 -1.54
N LEU A 23 21.78 -18.96 -1.90
CA LEU A 23 21.27 -17.59 -2.01
C LEU A 23 20.32 -17.46 -3.23
N SER A 24 19.20 -16.77 -3.05
CA SER A 24 18.25 -16.43 -4.12
C SER A 24 17.60 -15.07 -3.84
N GLU A 25 16.99 -14.46 -4.88
CA GLU A 25 16.24 -13.20 -4.72
C GLU A 25 15.13 -13.36 -3.67
N GLU A 26 14.39 -14.47 -3.72
CA GLU A 26 13.29 -14.73 -2.80
C GLU A 26 13.75 -14.83 -1.34
N LEU A 27 14.89 -15.49 -1.10
CA LEU A 27 15.49 -15.57 0.24
C LEU A 27 15.93 -14.19 0.74
N ILE A 28 16.64 -13.42 -0.10
CA ILE A 28 17.10 -12.07 0.27
C ILE A 28 15.92 -11.16 0.60
N VAL A 29 14.87 -11.18 -0.23
CA VAL A 29 13.64 -10.40 -0.01
C VAL A 29 12.92 -10.83 1.27
N ALA A 30 12.81 -12.13 1.54
CA ALA A 30 12.22 -12.64 2.78
C ALA A 30 12.96 -12.13 4.02
N THR A 31 14.28 -12.30 4.04
CA THR A 31 15.12 -11.87 5.17
C THR A 31 15.12 -10.34 5.31
N ALA A 32 15.10 -9.60 4.21
CA ALA A 32 15.00 -8.14 4.25
C ALA A 32 13.67 -7.68 4.89
N LEU A 33 12.54 -8.31 4.52
CA LEU A 33 11.25 -8.03 5.13
C LEU A 33 11.29 -8.29 6.65
N GLU A 34 11.75 -9.45 7.09
CA GLU A 34 11.89 -9.78 8.52
C GLU A 34 12.74 -8.76 9.28
N LEU A 35 13.85 -8.31 8.68
CA LEU A 35 14.72 -7.31 9.27
C LEU A 35 14.06 -5.93 9.38
N ILE A 36 13.25 -5.54 8.38
CA ILE A 36 12.50 -4.27 8.38
C ILE A 36 11.45 -4.27 9.49
N GLU A 37 10.78 -5.40 9.73
CA GLU A 37 9.69 -5.49 10.70
C GLU A 37 10.15 -5.69 12.15
N ALA A 38 11.38 -6.17 12.35
CA ALA A 38 11.88 -6.50 13.68
C ALA A 38 11.90 -5.28 14.66
N PRO A 39 11.27 -5.36 15.84
CA PRO A 39 11.24 -4.27 16.84
C PRO A 39 12.62 -3.81 17.32
N GLY A 40 12.77 -2.51 17.60
CA GLY A 40 13.94 -1.93 18.30
C GLY A 40 15.27 -2.02 17.54
N ARG A 41 15.24 -2.27 16.24
CA ARG A 41 16.40 -2.65 15.44
C ARG A 41 16.67 -1.58 14.36
N SER A 42 17.94 -1.18 14.24
CA SER A 42 18.46 -0.19 13.27
C SER A 42 17.99 -0.46 11.83
N ALA A 43 17.90 0.59 11.00
CA ALA A 43 17.49 0.53 9.60
C ALA A 43 18.12 -0.65 8.82
N LEU A 44 17.41 -1.14 7.80
CA LEU A 44 17.92 -2.19 6.91
C LEU A 44 19.26 -1.72 6.31
N THR A 45 20.32 -2.50 6.53
CA THR A 45 21.64 -2.26 5.94
C THR A 45 22.18 -3.53 5.30
N VAL A 46 22.96 -3.37 4.23
CA VAL A 46 23.56 -4.49 3.48
C VAL A 46 24.41 -5.37 4.39
N ARG A 47 25.16 -4.75 5.31
CA ARG A 47 26.01 -5.47 6.28
C ARG A 47 25.20 -6.40 7.17
N ARG A 48 24.08 -5.90 7.69
CA ARG A 48 23.19 -6.66 8.56
C ARG A 48 22.46 -7.77 7.80
N LEU A 49 21.99 -7.46 6.60
CA LEU A 49 21.37 -8.43 5.71
C LEU A 49 22.36 -9.56 5.35
N GLY A 50 23.61 -9.22 5.02
CA GLY A 50 24.67 -10.20 4.78
C GLY A 50 24.94 -11.09 5.99
N ALA A 51 25.01 -10.50 7.19
CA ALA A 51 25.19 -11.24 8.44
C ALA A 51 24.04 -12.23 8.69
N GLU A 52 22.78 -11.79 8.55
CA GLU A 52 21.59 -12.64 8.72
C GLU A 52 21.56 -13.79 7.69
N LEU A 53 21.96 -13.49 6.44
CA LEU A 53 22.04 -14.49 5.36
C LEU A 53 23.27 -15.40 5.43
N GLY A 54 24.21 -15.16 6.35
CA GLY A 54 25.48 -15.89 6.42
C GLY A 54 26.37 -15.71 5.19
N CYS A 55 26.31 -14.54 4.54
CA CYS A 55 27.04 -14.22 3.32
C CYS A 55 27.82 -12.90 3.41
N ASP A 56 28.77 -12.72 2.48
CA ASP A 56 29.46 -11.43 2.34
C ASP A 56 28.45 -10.36 1.87
N PRO A 57 28.42 -9.14 2.44
CA PRO A 57 27.49 -8.08 2.04
C PRO A 57 27.46 -7.79 0.53
N SER A 58 28.60 -7.90 -0.15
CA SER A 58 28.68 -7.69 -1.61
C SER A 58 27.89 -8.73 -2.42
N ALA A 59 27.57 -9.89 -1.83
CA ALA A 59 26.78 -10.93 -2.46
C ALA A 59 25.36 -10.49 -2.80
N VAL A 60 24.79 -9.56 -2.02
CA VAL A 60 23.44 -8.99 -2.24
C VAL A 60 23.40 -8.19 -3.54
N TYR A 61 24.47 -7.43 -3.84
CA TYR A 61 24.54 -6.58 -5.03
C TYR A 61 24.63 -7.35 -6.35
N ARG A 62 24.79 -8.68 -6.30
CA ARG A 62 24.68 -9.53 -7.49
C ARG A 62 23.23 -9.77 -7.92
N TYR A 63 22.29 -9.54 -7.01
CA TYR A 63 20.85 -9.73 -7.23
C TYR A 63 20.12 -8.39 -7.36
N PHE A 64 20.58 -7.38 -6.64
CA PHE A 64 19.96 -6.05 -6.62
C PHE A 64 21.00 -4.98 -6.93
N ALA A 65 20.64 -4.00 -7.75
CA ALA A 65 21.56 -2.92 -8.10
C ALA A 65 22.00 -2.11 -6.87
N ASP A 66 21.08 -1.90 -5.93
CA ASP A 66 21.28 -1.17 -4.69
C ASP A 66 20.23 -1.60 -3.64
N MET A 67 20.26 -0.95 -2.47
CA MET A 67 19.28 -1.19 -1.40
C MET A 67 17.88 -0.68 -1.74
N ASP A 68 17.77 0.29 -2.65
CA ASP A 68 16.49 0.83 -3.09
C ASP A 68 15.74 -0.20 -3.95
N ALA A 69 16.44 -0.81 -4.90
CA ALA A 69 15.93 -1.92 -5.72
C ALA A 69 15.48 -3.12 -4.87
N LEU A 70 16.21 -3.43 -3.78
CA LEU A 70 15.79 -4.45 -2.83
C LEU A 70 14.50 -4.03 -2.10
N LEU A 71 14.40 -2.78 -1.67
CA LEU A 71 13.21 -2.26 -0.98
C LEU A 71 11.97 -2.27 -1.90
N LEU A 72 12.14 -1.95 -3.18
CA LEU A 72 11.08 -2.08 -4.19
C LEU A 72 10.69 -3.55 -4.42
N ALA A 73 11.65 -4.47 -4.45
CA ALA A 73 11.35 -5.90 -4.58
C ALA A 73 10.61 -6.46 -3.35
N VAL A 74 10.94 -6.01 -2.14
CA VAL A 74 10.18 -6.32 -0.92
C VAL A 74 8.75 -5.79 -1.04
N SER A 75 8.58 -4.58 -1.55
CA SER A 75 7.27 -3.96 -1.74
C SER A 75 6.43 -4.70 -2.79
N ASP A 76 7.02 -5.10 -3.93
CA ASP A 76 6.33 -5.88 -4.98
C ASP A 76 5.85 -7.23 -4.46
N ARG A 77 6.68 -7.92 -3.65
CA ARG A 77 6.25 -9.14 -2.96
C ARG A 77 5.00 -8.91 -2.11
N LEU A 78 4.99 -7.87 -1.27
CA LEU A 78 3.85 -7.56 -0.42
C LEU A 78 2.58 -7.18 -1.20
N ILE A 79 2.74 -6.56 -2.37
CA ILE A 79 1.62 -6.32 -3.30
C ILE A 79 1.06 -7.66 -3.78
N GLY A 80 1.93 -8.59 -4.20
CA GLY A 80 1.54 -9.95 -4.60
C GLY A 80 0.79 -10.69 -3.49
N ASP A 81 1.37 -10.71 -2.29
CA ASP A 81 0.78 -11.37 -1.12
C ASP A 81 -0.57 -10.74 -0.73
N SER A 82 -0.75 -9.43 -0.95
CA SER A 82 -2.02 -8.73 -0.62
C SER A 82 -3.18 -9.15 -1.51
N LEU A 83 -2.91 -9.47 -2.78
CA LEU A 83 -3.91 -9.84 -3.78
C LEU A 83 -3.90 -11.33 -4.08
N ASP A 84 -3.24 -12.14 -3.24
CA ASP A 84 -3.24 -13.59 -3.41
C ASP A 84 -4.68 -14.15 -3.36
N GLY A 85 -5.00 -15.00 -4.33
CA GLY A 85 -6.34 -15.54 -4.54
C GLY A 85 -7.42 -14.51 -4.88
N PHE A 86 -7.08 -13.24 -5.14
CA PHE A 86 -8.05 -12.25 -5.61
C PHE A 86 -8.41 -12.52 -7.08
N ALA A 87 -9.71 -12.59 -7.36
CA ALA A 87 -10.25 -12.68 -8.70
C ALA A 87 -11.48 -11.76 -8.80
N PRO A 88 -11.51 -10.82 -9.76
CA PRO A 88 -12.70 -10.01 -9.99
C PRO A 88 -13.91 -10.86 -10.38
N THR A 89 -15.08 -10.44 -9.93
CA THR A 89 -16.39 -11.02 -10.27
C THR A 89 -17.18 -10.07 -11.17
N ASP A 90 -18.37 -10.50 -11.59
CA ASP A 90 -19.30 -9.68 -12.38
C ASP A 90 -19.84 -8.48 -11.57
N ASP A 91 -19.88 -8.59 -10.24
CA ASP A 91 -20.09 -7.45 -9.36
C ASP A 91 -18.77 -6.67 -9.21
N TRP A 92 -18.54 -5.78 -10.16
CA TRP A 92 -17.32 -4.98 -10.25
C TRP A 92 -17.17 -4.01 -9.05
N ILE A 93 -18.27 -3.54 -8.45
CA ILE A 93 -18.23 -2.70 -7.25
C ILE A 93 -17.78 -3.53 -6.04
N ALA A 94 -18.33 -4.74 -5.86
CA ALA A 94 -17.85 -5.66 -4.82
C ALA A 94 -16.37 -6.04 -5.04
N SER A 95 -15.96 -6.23 -6.30
CA SER A 95 -14.56 -6.51 -6.66
C SER A 95 -13.62 -5.37 -6.26
N LEU A 96 -13.98 -4.10 -6.55
CA LEU A 96 -13.20 -2.94 -6.11
C LEU A 96 -13.18 -2.84 -4.58
N ARG A 97 -14.28 -3.14 -3.90
CA ARG A 97 -14.34 -3.12 -2.43
C ARG A 97 -13.40 -4.15 -1.81
N ASP A 98 -13.38 -5.39 -2.31
CA ASP A 98 -12.46 -6.44 -1.83
C ASP A 98 -11.00 -6.07 -2.14
N PHE A 99 -10.72 -5.59 -3.37
CA PHE A 99 -9.40 -5.12 -3.77
C PHE A 99 -8.87 -4.04 -2.80
N ALA A 100 -9.64 -2.98 -2.57
CA ALA A 100 -9.29 -1.89 -1.66
C ALA A 100 -9.03 -2.40 -0.23
N THR A 101 -9.92 -3.26 0.27
CA THR A 101 -9.83 -3.81 1.64
C THR A 101 -8.57 -4.67 1.82
N ARG A 102 -8.21 -5.47 0.80
CA ARG A 102 -7.00 -6.29 0.80
C ARG A 102 -5.73 -5.45 0.80
N VAL A 103 -5.66 -4.46 -0.09
CA VAL A 103 -4.52 -3.53 -0.17
C VAL A 103 -4.35 -2.78 1.15
N HIS A 104 -5.43 -2.19 1.67
CA HIS A 104 -5.44 -1.48 2.95
C HIS A 104 -4.93 -2.38 4.08
N ARG A 105 -5.54 -3.55 4.27
CA ARG A 105 -5.14 -4.50 5.32
C ARG A 105 -3.66 -4.90 5.20
N SER A 106 -3.15 -5.10 3.99
CA SER A 106 -1.74 -5.44 3.77
C SER A 106 -0.82 -4.31 4.21
N VAL A 107 -1.11 -3.05 3.84
CA VAL A 107 -0.30 -1.90 4.27
C VAL A 107 -0.29 -1.78 5.80
N LEU A 108 -1.45 -1.97 6.44
CA LEU A 108 -1.56 -1.88 7.90
C LEU A 108 -0.87 -3.02 8.64
N ARG A 109 -0.60 -4.17 7.99
CA ARG A 109 0.21 -5.25 8.55
C ARG A 109 1.71 -4.95 8.52
N HIS A 110 2.13 -4.09 7.59
CA HIS A 110 3.53 -3.75 7.32
C HIS A 110 3.75 -2.23 7.44
N PRO A 111 3.47 -1.60 8.61
CA PRO A 111 3.41 -0.13 8.73
C PRO A 111 4.73 0.58 8.39
N ARG A 112 5.87 -0.07 8.66
CA ARG A 112 7.21 0.47 8.33
C ARG A 112 7.50 0.58 6.84
N LEU A 113 6.70 -0.07 6.00
CA LEU A 113 6.77 -0.01 4.55
C LEU A 113 5.65 0.84 3.95
N ALA A 114 4.74 1.38 4.76
CA ALA A 114 3.55 2.08 4.29
C ALA A 114 3.90 3.30 3.42
N ALA A 115 4.84 4.14 3.86
CA ALA A 115 5.28 5.32 3.11
C ALA A 115 5.92 4.95 1.76
N VAL A 116 6.73 3.88 1.73
CA VAL A 116 7.35 3.37 0.50
C VAL A 116 6.28 2.89 -0.46
N ARG A 117 5.31 2.10 0.03
CA ARG A 117 4.20 1.57 -0.77
C ARG A 117 3.25 2.64 -1.30
N ALA A 118 3.08 3.75 -0.58
CA ALA A 118 2.18 4.82 -0.99
C ALA A 118 2.81 5.81 -1.99
N SER A 119 4.15 5.88 -2.05
CA SER A 119 4.85 6.94 -2.82
C SER A 119 5.74 6.44 -3.95
N ARG A 120 5.91 5.11 -4.09
CA ARG A 120 6.84 4.53 -5.07
C ARG A 120 6.18 3.43 -5.88
N PHE A 121 6.42 3.50 -7.19
CA PHE A 121 6.10 2.44 -8.13
C PHE A 121 7.29 1.47 -8.20
N THR A 122 7.05 0.21 -7.86
CA THR A 122 8.04 -0.87 -7.91
C THR A 122 8.41 -1.31 -9.33
N ALA A 123 7.49 -1.13 -10.29
CA ALA A 123 7.57 -1.67 -11.65
C ALA A 123 7.80 -3.20 -11.69
N GLY A 124 7.47 -3.89 -10.60
CA GLY A 124 7.61 -5.33 -10.47
C GLY A 124 6.42 -6.10 -11.06
N PRO A 125 6.54 -7.43 -11.21
CA PRO A 125 5.49 -8.25 -11.81
C PRO A 125 4.17 -8.25 -11.02
N ALA A 126 4.23 -8.17 -9.69
CA ALA A 126 3.02 -8.19 -8.88
C ALA A 126 2.27 -6.86 -8.96
N GLU A 127 2.97 -5.73 -8.93
CA GLU A 127 2.37 -4.42 -9.13
C GLU A 127 1.78 -4.28 -10.54
N CYS A 128 2.49 -4.73 -11.57
CA CYS A 128 1.94 -4.72 -12.93
C CYS A 128 0.63 -5.52 -13.03
N ARG A 129 0.55 -6.70 -12.40
CA ARG A 129 -0.68 -7.50 -12.34
C ARG A 129 -1.78 -6.80 -11.53
N ALA A 130 -1.44 -6.17 -10.42
CA ALA A 130 -2.40 -5.42 -9.60
C ALA A 130 -3.02 -4.26 -10.39
N VAL A 131 -2.18 -3.49 -11.10
CA VAL A 131 -2.61 -2.38 -11.96
C VAL A 131 -3.47 -2.89 -13.12
N ASP A 132 -3.01 -3.92 -13.84
CA ASP A 132 -3.77 -4.54 -14.93
C ASP A 132 -5.15 -5.03 -14.46
N THR A 133 -5.18 -5.69 -13.29
CA THR A 133 -6.42 -6.17 -12.69
C THR A 133 -7.36 -5.03 -12.33
N GLY A 134 -6.86 -3.99 -11.66
CA GLY A 134 -7.64 -2.84 -11.23
C GLY A 134 -8.22 -2.05 -12.40
N VAL A 135 -7.39 -1.73 -13.41
CA VAL A 135 -7.84 -1.10 -14.67
C VAL A 135 -8.85 -2.00 -15.38
N GLY A 136 -8.60 -3.30 -15.42
CA GLY A 136 -9.49 -4.29 -16.02
C GLY A 136 -10.88 -4.34 -15.37
N ILE A 137 -11.01 -4.06 -14.06
CA ILE A 137 -12.32 -3.97 -13.40
C ILE A 137 -13.14 -2.81 -13.98
N PHE A 138 -12.53 -1.62 -14.15
CA PHE A 138 -13.22 -0.49 -14.77
C PHE A 138 -13.55 -0.74 -16.25
N LEU A 139 -12.64 -1.33 -17.01
CA LEU A 139 -12.91 -1.67 -18.42
C LEU A 139 -14.09 -2.64 -18.57
N ARG A 140 -14.16 -3.68 -17.72
CA ARG A 140 -15.30 -4.62 -17.71
C ARG A 140 -16.60 -3.98 -17.26
N ALA A 141 -16.52 -2.91 -16.46
CA ALA A 141 -17.68 -2.12 -16.06
C ALA A 141 -18.15 -1.12 -17.14
N GLY A 142 -17.52 -1.10 -18.32
CA GLY A 142 -17.96 -0.30 -19.48
C GLY A 142 -17.30 1.06 -19.62
N PHE A 143 -16.36 1.43 -18.74
CA PHE A 143 -15.68 2.71 -18.82
C PHE A 143 -14.78 2.80 -20.07
N ALA A 144 -14.74 3.98 -20.68
CA ALA A 144 -13.80 4.25 -21.76
C ALA A 144 -12.34 4.08 -21.27
N PRO A 145 -11.38 3.64 -22.12
CA PRO A 145 -10.02 3.31 -21.66
C PRO A 145 -9.30 4.43 -20.92
N ALA A 146 -9.50 5.68 -21.34
CA ALA A 146 -8.90 6.83 -20.67
C ALA A 146 -9.51 7.09 -19.28
N ASP A 147 -10.82 6.86 -19.12
CA ASP A 147 -11.52 7.00 -17.84
C ASP A 147 -11.22 5.84 -16.91
N ALA A 148 -11.09 4.61 -17.41
CA ALA A 148 -10.68 3.45 -16.62
C ALA A 148 -9.32 3.69 -15.92
N VAL A 149 -8.32 4.22 -16.65
CA VAL A 149 -7.02 4.57 -16.08
C VAL A 149 -7.14 5.69 -15.04
N ARG A 150 -7.89 6.76 -15.36
CA ARG A 150 -8.10 7.89 -14.43
C ARG A 150 -8.78 7.45 -13.14
N HIS A 151 -9.85 6.67 -13.24
CA HIS A 151 -10.60 6.20 -12.09
C HIS A 151 -9.84 5.18 -11.26
N TYR A 152 -9.10 4.28 -11.90
CA TYR A 152 -8.18 3.40 -11.19
C TYR A 152 -7.11 4.18 -10.42
N HIS A 153 -6.51 5.20 -11.02
CA HIS A 153 -5.51 6.03 -10.35
C HIS A 153 -6.09 6.74 -9.12
N VAL A 154 -7.24 7.41 -9.26
CA VAL A 154 -7.94 8.03 -8.12
C VAL A 154 -8.26 7.01 -7.02
N PHE A 155 -8.72 5.82 -7.41
CA PHE A 155 -9.04 4.73 -6.50
C PHE A 155 -7.82 4.26 -5.72
N ILE A 156 -6.75 3.85 -6.39
CA ILE A 156 -5.60 3.23 -5.73
C ILE A 156 -4.84 4.24 -4.87
N ASP A 157 -4.69 5.49 -5.32
CA ASP A 157 -4.05 6.55 -4.53
C ASP A 157 -4.85 6.84 -3.27
N THR A 158 -6.17 6.90 -3.36
CA THR A 158 -7.03 7.12 -2.19
C THR A 158 -6.91 5.98 -1.19
N VAL A 159 -6.88 4.72 -1.67
CA VAL A 159 -6.70 3.54 -0.81
C VAL A 159 -5.34 3.57 -0.13
N LEU A 160 -4.26 3.80 -0.88
CA LEU A 160 -2.89 3.81 -0.36
C LEU A 160 -2.66 4.97 0.61
N ALA A 161 -3.18 6.17 0.34
CA ALA A 161 -3.06 7.33 1.21
C ALA A 161 -3.74 7.08 2.57
N HIS A 162 -4.98 6.57 2.57
CA HIS A 162 -5.67 6.22 3.81
C HIS A 162 -4.98 5.08 4.55
N ALA A 163 -4.52 4.07 3.82
CA ALA A 163 -3.82 2.95 4.42
C ALA A 163 -2.50 3.38 5.07
N ALA A 164 -1.78 4.34 4.49
CA ALA A 164 -0.57 4.91 5.07
C ALA A 164 -0.87 5.71 6.34
N LEU A 165 -1.88 6.58 6.32
CA LEU A 165 -2.31 7.33 7.52
C LEU A 165 -2.72 6.39 8.66
N ASP A 166 -3.53 5.37 8.36
CA ASP A 166 -3.97 4.40 9.36
C ASP A 166 -2.80 3.54 9.89
N ALA A 167 -1.84 3.21 9.03
CA ALA A 167 -0.63 2.48 9.43
C ALA A 167 0.25 3.31 10.38
N GLU A 168 0.41 4.62 10.12
CA GLU A 168 1.13 5.53 11.01
C GLU A 168 0.43 5.65 12.37
N VAL A 169 -0.89 5.82 12.39
CA VAL A 169 -1.68 5.85 13.63
C VAL A 169 -1.52 4.55 14.43
N ARG A 170 -1.43 3.40 13.75
CA ARG A 170 -1.18 2.10 14.40
C ARG A 170 0.23 1.92 14.93
N ASP A 171 1.23 2.60 14.34
CA ASP A 171 2.62 2.54 14.79
C ASP A 171 2.92 3.51 15.95
N LEU A 172 1.96 4.38 16.31
CA LEU A 172 2.06 5.23 17.49
C LEU A 172 2.26 4.40 18.77
N GLY A 173 3.19 4.86 19.62
CA GLY A 173 3.38 4.34 20.97
C GLY A 173 2.14 4.57 21.85
N ASP A 174 2.00 3.76 22.91
CA ASP A 174 0.79 3.70 23.73
C ASP A 174 0.36 5.06 24.30
N VAL A 175 1.33 5.89 24.72
CA VAL A 175 1.08 7.23 25.24
C VAL A 175 0.54 8.16 24.16
N GLN A 176 1.17 8.18 22.98
CA GLN A 176 0.75 9.01 21.85
C GLN A 176 -0.63 8.58 21.35
N ARG A 177 -0.86 7.28 21.24
CA ARG A 177 -2.15 6.70 20.83
C ARG A 177 -3.26 7.09 21.80
N GLY A 178 -3.05 6.90 23.10
CA GLY A 178 -4.05 7.27 24.11
C GLY A 178 -4.37 8.77 24.10
N ARG A 179 -3.39 9.63 23.84
CA ARG A 179 -3.62 11.08 23.65
C ARG A 179 -4.40 11.37 22.38
N GLN A 180 -4.09 10.69 21.28
CA GLN A 180 -4.79 10.85 20.00
C GLN A 180 -6.25 10.43 20.11
N GLU A 181 -6.54 9.30 20.75
CA GLU A 181 -7.90 8.77 20.94
C GLU A 181 -8.79 9.70 21.76
N ARG A 182 -8.20 10.46 22.70
CA ARG A 182 -8.90 11.39 23.59
C ARG A 182 -8.72 12.86 23.20
N VAL A 183 -8.18 13.16 22.01
CA VAL A 183 -7.83 14.54 21.62
C VAL A 183 -9.04 15.48 21.61
N TRP A 184 -10.23 14.93 21.37
CA TRP A 184 -11.51 15.65 21.35
C TRP A 184 -12.30 15.50 22.65
N ASP A 185 -11.76 14.78 23.64
CA ASP A 185 -12.35 14.70 24.97
C ASP A 185 -11.94 15.95 25.76
N ASP A 186 -12.89 16.64 26.39
CA ASP A 186 -12.67 17.83 27.22
C ASP A 186 -11.87 17.54 28.53
N VAL A 187 -11.31 16.32 28.66
CA VAL A 187 -10.80 15.77 29.92
C VAL A 187 -9.29 16.00 30.11
N ASP A 188 -8.48 16.15 29.05
CA ASP A 188 -7.00 16.19 29.15
C ASP A 188 -6.32 17.11 28.11
N GLY A 189 -6.58 18.42 28.15
CA GLY A 189 -5.87 19.39 27.29
C GLY A 189 -6.25 19.30 25.80
N GLY A 190 -7.48 18.85 25.52
CA GLY A 190 -8.13 19.02 24.23
C GLY A 190 -8.32 20.50 23.86
N PRO A 191 -8.66 20.80 22.59
CA PRO A 191 -8.84 22.18 22.15
C PRO A 191 -10.02 22.85 22.89
N PRO A 192 -9.95 24.16 23.20
CA PRO A 192 -11.03 24.85 23.90
C PRO A 192 -12.25 25.01 22.98
N LEU A 193 -13.12 24.00 22.93
CA LEU A 193 -14.20 23.90 21.94
C LEU A 193 -15.15 25.10 21.99
N ASP A 194 -15.32 25.73 23.15
CA ASP A 194 -16.15 26.94 23.30
C ASP A 194 -15.63 28.16 22.49
N ALA A 195 -14.34 28.19 22.15
CA ALA A 195 -13.76 29.20 21.26
C ALA A 195 -14.07 28.94 19.77
N TYR A 196 -14.56 27.75 19.41
CA TYR A 196 -14.76 27.30 18.04
C TYR A 196 -16.23 26.93 17.79
N PRO A 197 -17.08 27.85 17.29
CA PRO A 197 -18.53 27.66 17.27
C PRO A 197 -18.99 26.42 16.51
N HIS A 198 -18.30 26.07 15.41
CA HIS A 198 -18.64 24.87 14.64
C HIS A 198 -18.21 23.57 15.33
N LEU A 199 -17.03 23.53 15.97
CA LEU A 199 -16.59 22.34 16.71
C LEU A 199 -17.47 22.13 17.94
N ARG A 200 -17.85 23.22 18.62
CA ARG A 200 -18.81 23.20 19.73
C ARG A 200 -20.15 22.58 19.31
N ALA A 201 -20.66 22.95 18.14
CA ALA A 201 -21.94 22.45 17.64
C ALA A 201 -21.95 20.94 17.35
N VAL A 202 -20.78 20.34 17.10
CA VAL A 202 -20.65 18.90 16.76
C VAL A 202 -19.83 18.11 17.77
N ARG A 203 -19.57 18.66 18.96
CA ARG A 203 -18.64 18.11 19.96
C ARG A 203 -18.90 16.64 20.32
N GLU A 204 -20.16 16.24 20.36
CA GLU A 204 -20.58 14.86 20.66
C GLU A 204 -20.16 13.85 19.58
N HIS A 205 -19.87 14.32 18.36
CA HIS A 205 -19.45 13.51 17.23
C HIS A 205 -17.95 13.55 16.95
N LEU A 206 -17.22 14.52 17.52
CA LEU A 206 -15.77 14.67 17.33
C LEU A 206 -14.96 13.43 17.72
N PRO A 207 -15.32 12.65 18.77
CA PRO A 207 -14.66 11.37 19.06
C PRO A 207 -14.77 10.33 17.93
N GLY A 208 -15.66 10.51 16.96
CA GLY A 208 -15.70 9.68 15.74
C GLY A 208 -14.53 9.94 14.79
N MET A 209 -13.93 11.14 14.83
CA MET A 209 -12.92 11.61 13.87
C MET A 209 -11.54 10.96 14.04
N VAL A 210 -11.29 10.32 15.19
CA VAL A 210 -10.05 9.55 15.44
C VAL A 210 -10.10 8.17 14.79
N ARG A 211 -11.27 7.73 14.32
CA ARG A 211 -11.42 6.47 13.58
C ARG A 211 -10.95 6.65 12.15
N SER A 212 -10.48 5.57 11.54
CA SER A 212 -10.12 5.56 10.13
C SER A 212 -11.26 6.06 9.25
N ALA A 213 -10.97 7.03 8.39
CA ALA A 213 -11.89 7.53 7.38
C ALA A 213 -11.98 6.58 6.16
N PHE A 214 -11.16 5.52 6.10
CA PHE A 214 -11.07 4.63 4.95
C PHE A 214 -12.40 3.97 4.56
N PRO A 215 -13.16 3.33 5.46
CA PRO A 215 -14.41 2.67 5.07
C PRO A 215 -15.42 3.63 4.46
N GLY A 216 -15.60 4.81 5.09
CA GLY A 216 -16.51 5.84 4.58
C GLY A 216 -16.05 6.41 3.25
N THR A 217 -14.75 6.70 3.11
CA THR A 217 -14.18 7.21 1.85
C THR A 217 -14.33 6.21 0.72
N LEU A 218 -14.09 4.92 0.99
CA LEU A 218 -14.25 3.87 0.00
C LEU A 218 -15.70 3.81 -0.50
N GLU A 219 -16.70 3.83 0.38
CA GLU A 219 -18.10 3.81 -0.03
C GLU A 219 -18.49 5.04 -0.87
N VAL A 220 -18.01 6.24 -0.48
CA VAL A 220 -18.23 7.46 -1.28
C VAL A 220 -17.63 7.32 -2.68
N LEU A 221 -16.40 6.79 -2.77
CA LEU A 221 -15.70 6.63 -4.03
C LEU A 221 -16.38 5.61 -4.94
N LEU A 222 -16.78 4.45 -4.39
CA LEU A 222 -17.51 3.40 -5.10
C LEU A 222 -18.87 3.91 -5.60
N ALA A 223 -19.61 4.65 -4.78
CA ALA A 223 -20.87 5.28 -5.19
C ALA A 223 -20.67 6.29 -6.34
N GLN A 224 -19.59 7.06 -6.30
CA GLN A 224 -19.24 8.01 -7.37
C GLN A 224 -18.88 7.31 -8.69
N PHE A 225 -18.21 6.15 -8.64
CA PHE A 225 -17.94 5.36 -9.83
C PHE A 225 -19.21 4.73 -10.38
N ALA A 226 -20.06 4.15 -9.53
CA ALA A 226 -21.34 3.57 -9.94
C ALA A 226 -22.24 4.61 -10.64
N ALA A 227 -22.28 5.84 -10.11
CA ALA A 227 -23.06 6.93 -10.70
C ALA A 227 -22.51 7.41 -12.06
N ARG A 228 -21.22 7.21 -12.35
CA ARG A 228 -20.58 7.58 -13.63
C ARG A 228 -20.72 6.48 -14.68
N ALA A 229 -20.65 5.22 -14.29
CA ALA A 229 -20.82 4.08 -15.20
C ALA A 229 -22.14 4.18 -15.99
N GLY A 230 -23.24 4.56 -15.34
CA GLY A 230 -24.55 4.73 -15.99
C GLY A 230 -24.73 5.98 -16.86
N ARG A 231 -23.73 6.89 -16.91
CA ARG A 231 -23.80 8.13 -17.72
C ARG A 231 -22.95 8.08 -18.99
N GLU A 232 -22.01 7.13 -19.08
CA GLU A 232 -21.20 6.94 -20.28
C GLU A 232 -21.91 6.11 -21.36
N GLU A 233 -23.03 5.44 -21.02
CA GLU A 233 -23.88 4.71 -21.97
C GLU A 233 -24.78 5.61 -22.84
N GLU A 234 -24.99 6.89 -22.49
CA GLU A 234 -25.69 7.81 -23.38
C GLU A 234 -24.76 8.21 -24.54
N PRO A 235 -25.05 7.79 -25.80
CA PRO A 235 -24.26 8.21 -26.93
C PRO A 235 -24.37 9.73 -26.98
N ARG A 236 -23.22 10.42 -27.10
CA ARG A 236 -23.20 11.78 -27.64
C ARG A 236 -23.66 11.72 -29.10
N GLY A 237 -24.96 11.60 -29.30
CA GLY A 237 -25.64 11.68 -30.58
C GLY A 237 -25.95 13.12 -30.90
N ALA A 238 -25.20 13.69 -31.84
CA ALA A 238 -25.62 14.58 -32.93
C ALA A 238 -24.37 15.24 -33.54
#